data_AF-A0A2W5Z9W5-F1
#
_entry.id   AF-A0A2W5Z9W5-F1
#
_cell.length_a   1.000
_cell.length_b   1.000
_cell.length_c   1.000
_cell.angle_alpha   90.00
_cell.angle_beta   90.00
_cell.angle_gamma   90.00
#
_symmetry.space_group_name_H-M   'P 1'
#
loop_
_entity.id
_entity.type
_entity.pdbx_description
1 polymer ?
#
loop_
_entity_poly.entity_id
_entity_poly.type
_entity_poly.pdbx_seq_one_letter_code
_entity_poly.pdbx_strand_id
1 'polypeptide(L)'
;MSPRAACRLETLHFEHVYEYVSGKADWMASGLAVEGDAVDEPHAIDLARHDVTTCGLDETIADVRRRVDASPYGFAFVTSADGVLLGRLRKASLEGDQTLTAAAAMEPGPSTTRPDIPPAELLGKLHKADLTTAVLTNPEGKLLGLVRRSDLEDS
;
A
#
# COMPACT_ATOMS: atom_id res chain seq x y z
N MET A 1 -6.85 18.02 -3.20
CA MET A 1 -7.51 16.95 -4.01
C MET A 1 -6.59 15.74 -3.96
N SER A 2 -7.08 14.50 -3.87
CA SER A 2 -6.13 13.36 -3.84
C SER A 2 -5.47 13.18 -5.21
N PRO A 3 -4.19 12.83 -5.30
CA PRO A 3 -3.50 12.59 -6.57
C PRO A 3 -4.21 11.55 -7.46
N ARG A 4 -4.84 10.54 -6.83
CA ARG A 4 -5.72 9.58 -7.50
C ARG A 4 -6.94 10.22 -8.19
N ALA A 5 -7.57 11.21 -7.57
CA ALA A 5 -8.72 11.89 -8.17
C ALA A 5 -8.29 12.81 -9.32
N ALA A 6 -7.13 13.47 -9.18
CA ALA A 6 -6.56 14.32 -10.23
C ALA A 6 -6.19 13.49 -11.47
N CYS A 7 -5.46 12.40 -11.29
CA CYS A 7 -5.08 11.49 -12.38
C CYS A 7 -6.31 10.89 -13.10
N ARG A 8 -7.39 10.58 -12.36
CA ARG A 8 -8.66 10.13 -12.94
C ARG A 8 -9.37 11.23 -13.77
N LEU A 9 -9.27 12.50 -13.38
CA LEU A 9 -9.90 13.61 -14.09
C LEU A 9 -9.12 14.05 -15.32
N GLU A 10 -7.79 13.90 -15.31
CA GLU A 10 -6.94 14.10 -16.48
C GLU A 10 -7.27 13.10 -17.60
N THR A 11 -7.58 11.85 -17.25
CA THR A 11 -8.10 10.87 -18.23
C THR A 11 -9.49 11.21 -18.78
N LEU A 12 -10.16 12.23 -18.22
CA LEU A 12 -11.49 12.71 -18.61
C LEU A 12 -11.47 14.12 -19.24
N HIS A 13 -10.30 14.65 -19.60
CA HIS A 13 -10.08 15.93 -20.30
C HIS A 13 -10.55 17.21 -19.56
N PHE A 14 -10.44 17.25 -18.23
CA PHE A 14 -10.61 18.51 -17.49
C PHE A 14 -9.32 19.36 -17.52
N GLU A 15 -9.39 20.57 -18.08
CA GLU A 15 -8.21 21.41 -18.39
C GLU A 15 -7.63 22.21 -17.20
N HIS A 16 -8.34 22.36 -16.09
CA HIS A 16 -7.89 23.19 -14.95
C HIS A 16 -8.02 22.43 -13.62
N VAL A 17 -6.97 21.69 -13.27
CA VAL A 17 -6.83 21.00 -11.98
C VAL A 17 -5.77 21.73 -11.16
N TYR A 18 -6.13 22.18 -9.95
CA TYR A 18 -5.21 22.89 -9.04
C TYR A 18 -4.72 21.94 -7.94
N GLU A 19 -3.40 21.84 -7.80
CA GLU A 19 -2.71 21.11 -6.74
C GLU A 19 -2.45 22.05 -5.54
N TYR A 20 -2.71 21.57 -4.33
CA TYR A 20 -2.44 22.32 -3.10
C TYR A 20 -1.10 21.84 -2.55
N VAL A 21 -0.10 22.73 -2.54
CA VAL A 21 1.28 22.39 -2.16
C VAL A 21 1.40 22.18 -0.64
N SER A 22 1.62 20.92 -0.29
CA SER A 22 2.40 20.32 0.80
C SER A 22 2.58 21.11 2.12
N GLY A 23 1.90 20.65 3.17
CA GLY A 23 2.15 21.03 4.58
C GLY A 23 2.87 19.93 5.38
N LYS A 24 3.15 20.18 6.68
CA LYS A 24 3.83 19.23 7.60
C LYS A 24 3.20 17.82 7.63
N ALA A 25 1.90 17.72 7.39
CA ALA A 25 1.19 16.45 7.26
C ALA A 25 1.65 15.61 6.05
N ASP A 26 1.96 16.23 4.91
CA ASP A 26 2.52 15.52 3.74
C ASP A 26 3.95 15.05 3.99
N TRP A 27 4.73 15.83 4.76
CA TRP A 27 6.09 15.47 5.15
C TRP A 27 6.11 14.21 6.03
N MET A 28 5.24 14.16 7.04
CA MET A 28 5.07 12.98 7.91
C MET A 28 4.46 11.80 7.16
N ALA A 29 3.47 12.04 6.31
CA ALA A 29 2.86 11.00 5.50
C ALA A 29 3.79 10.45 4.40
N SER A 30 4.90 11.12 4.11
CA SER A 30 5.97 10.65 3.23
C SER A 30 7.00 9.75 3.95
N GLY A 31 6.87 9.54 5.26
CA GLY A 31 7.80 8.70 6.05
C GLY A 31 9.19 9.30 6.22
N LEU A 32 9.33 10.62 6.07
CA LEU A 32 10.60 11.33 6.25
C LEU A 32 10.83 11.66 7.73
N ALA A 33 12.10 11.67 8.15
CA ALA A 33 12.48 11.99 9.52
C ALA A 33 11.93 13.37 9.95
N VAL A 34 11.43 13.44 11.18
CA VAL A 34 10.91 14.66 11.82
C VAL A 34 11.64 14.87 13.14
N GLU A 35 12.09 16.09 13.39
CA GLU A 35 12.72 16.49 14.65
C GLU A 35 11.77 17.41 15.45
N GLY A 36 11.54 17.10 16.72
CA GLY A 36 10.66 17.82 17.67
C GLY A 36 10.10 16.90 18.76
N ASP A 37 9.72 17.42 19.93
CA ASP A 37 9.43 16.72 21.22
C ASP A 37 8.50 15.47 21.21
N ALA A 38 7.98 15.04 20.07
CA ALA A 38 7.34 13.75 19.83
C ALA A 38 8.27 12.75 19.09
N VAL A 39 9.59 12.83 19.30
CA VAL A 39 10.59 11.90 18.72
C VAL A 39 10.42 10.47 19.26
N ASP A 40 9.82 10.31 20.44
CA ASP A 40 9.80 9.05 21.18
C ASP A 40 8.56 8.17 20.95
N GLU A 41 7.60 8.58 20.10
CA GLU A 41 6.43 7.76 19.79
C GLU A 41 6.65 6.99 18.47
N PRO A 42 6.74 5.64 18.50
CA PRO A 42 6.91 4.85 17.30
C PRO A 42 5.68 5.02 16.40
N HIS A 43 5.91 5.10 15.09
CA HIS A 43 4.86 5.16 14.08
C HIS A 43 4.73 3.81 13.37
N ALA A 44 3.57 3.53 12.75
CA ALA A 44 3.39 2.27 12.04
C ALA A 44 4.42 2.03 10.92
N ILE A 45 4.98 3.10 10.34
CA ILE A 45 6.04 3.00 9.33
C ILE A 45 7.33 2.39 9.88
N ASP A 46 7.64 2.55 11.16
CA ASP A 46 8.84 2.00 11.79
C ASP A 46 8.78 0.48 11.91
N LEU A 47 7.57 -0.09 11.86
CA LEU A 47 7.29 -1.53 11.88
C LEU A 47 6.99 -2.08 10.47
N ALA A 48 7.12 -1.26 9.42
CA ALA A 48 6.76 -1.66 8.08
C ALA A 48 7.73 -2.68 7.50
N ARG A 49 7.17 -3.74 6.91
CA ARG A 49 7.90 -4.72 6.13
C ARG A 49 7.84 -4.37 4.64
N HIS A 50 8.99 -4.51 3.97
CA HIS A 50 9.16 -4.18 2.55
C HIS A 50 9.42 -5.41 1.66
N ASP A 51 9.39 -6.61 2.25
CA ASP A 51 9.63 -7.90 1.58
C ASP A 51 8.37 -8.50 0.92
N VAL A 52 7.26 -7.76 0.91
CA VAL A 52 6.04 -8.17 0.20
C VAL A 52 6.27 -8.14 -1.31
N THR A 53 5.83 -9.19 -2.00
CA THR A 53 5.99 -9.30 -3.45
C THR A 53 5.19 -8.22 -4.17
N THR A 54 5.83 -7.52 -5.10
CA THR A 54 5.19 -6.56 -6.01
C THR A 54 5.32 -7.02 -7.46
N CYS A 55 4.40 -6.57 -8.31
CA CYS A 55 4.39 -6.83 -9.73
C CYS A 55 3.76 -5.68 -10.53
N GLY A 56 4.10 -5.59 -11.82
CA GLY A 56 3.48 -4.68 -12.77
C GLY A 56 2.17 -5.23 -13.35
N LEU A 57 1.42 -4.36 -14.03
CA LEU A 57 0.11 -4.67 -14.62
C LEU A 57 0.15 -5.78 -15.69
N ASP A 58 1.24 -5.81 -16.48
CA ASP A 58 1.35 -6.68 -17.65
C ASP A 58 1.99 -8.05 -17.32
N GLU A 59 2.44 -8.24 -16.08
CA GLU A 59 3.04 -9.51 -15.66
C GLU A 59 2.00 -10.62 -15.59
N THR A 60 2.39 -11.82 -15.99
CA THR A 60 1.49 -12.98 -15.98
C THR A 60 1.29 -13.52 -14.57
N ILE A 61 0.12 -14.11 -14.31
CA ILE A 61 -0.14 -14.76 -13.02
C ILE A 61 0.83 -15.89 -12.72
N ALA A 62 1.28 -16.64 -13.74
CA ALA A 62 2.32 -17.66 -13.59
C ALA A 62 3.61 -17.10 -12.97
N ASP A 63 4.10 -15.96 -13.46
CA ASP A 63 5.35 -15.36 -13.01
C ASP A 63 5.23 -14.70 -11.64
N VAL A 64 4.10 -14.05 -11.36
CA VAL A 64 3.82 -13.48 -10.04
C VAL A 64 3.71 -14.59 -9.00
N ARG A 65 2.95 -15.66 -9.29
CA ARG A 65 2.76 -16.80 -8.38
C ARG A 65 4.10 -17.42 -7.95
N ARG A 66 5.03 -17.63 -8.88
CA ARG A 66 6.35 -18.22 -8.58
C ARG A 66 7.11 -17.42 -7.50
N ARG A 67 6.98 -16.09 -7.52
CA ARG A 67 7.58 -15.20 -6.51
C ARG A 67 6.79 -15.20 -5.21
N VAL A 68 5.46 -15.27 -5.28
CA VAL A 68 4.60 -15.34 -4.10
C VAL A 68 4.77 -16.65 -3.34
N ASP A 69 4.99 -17.78 -4.03
CA ASP A 69 5.22 -19.08 -3.41
C ASP A 69 6.53 -19.11 -2.60
N ALA A 70 7.49 -18.25 -2.94
CA ALA A 70 8.73 -18.05 -2.18
C ALA A 70 8.60 -16.99 -1.06
N SER A 71 7.43 -16.37 -0.92
CA SER A 71 7.16 -15.24 -0.02
C SER A 71 6.27 -15.68 1.15
N PRO A 72 6.48 -15.14 2.37
CA PRO A 72 5.73 -15.56 3.56
C PRO A 72 4.28 -15.07 3.60
N TYR A 73 3.84 -14.24 2.64
CA TYR A 73 2.55 -13.55 2.68
C TYR A 73 1.43 -14.24 1.90
N GLY A 74 1.77 -15.02 0.85
CA GLY A 74 0.77 -15.69 0.00
C GLY A 74 -0.09 -14.74 -0.86
N PHE A 75 0.30 -13.48 -1.01
CA PHE A 75 -0.31 -12.50 -1.92
C PHE A 75 0.75 -11.57 -2.50
N ALA A 76 0.38 -10.83 -3.55
CA ALA A 76 1.22 -9.79 -4.16
C ALA A 76 0.45 -8.47 -4.32
N PHE A 77 1.18 -7.36 -4.35
CA PHE A 77 0.65 -6.06 -4.75
C PHE A 77 0.95 -5.78 -6.23
N VAL A 78 -0.01 -5.15 -6.90
CA VAL A 78 0.17 -4.65 -8.25
C VAL A 78 0.47 -3.15 -8.17
N THR A 79 1.61 -2.74 -8.69
CA THR A 79 2.08 -1.35 -8.66
C THR A 79 2.30 -0.79 -10.05
N SER A 80 2.19 0.53 -10.20
CA SER A 80 2.68 1.22 -11.40
C SER A 80 4.21 1.22 -11.45
N ALA A 81 4.78 1.67 -12.57
CA ALA A 81 6.22 1.90 -12.69
C ALA A 81 6.75 2.90 -11.63
N ASP A 82 5.92 3.86 -11.21
CA ASP A 82 6.27 4.86 -10.20
C ASP A 82 6.02 4.40 -8.74
N GLY A 83 5.66 3.12 -8.55
CA GLY A 83 5.41 2.52 -7.24
C GLY A 83 4.04 2.80 -6.64
N VAL A 84 3.10 3.36 -7.41
CA VAL A 84 1.72 3.60 -6.95
C VAL A 84 0.99 2.27 -6.81
N LEU A 85 0.32 2.05 -5.68
CA LEU A 85 -0.46 0.85 -5.44
C LEU A 85 -1.76 0.86 -6.25
N LEU A 86 -1.88 -0.08 -7.18
CA LEU A 86 -3.03 -0.20 -8.09
C LEU A 86 -4.01 -1.26 -7.60
N GLY A 87 -3.50 -2.38 -7.11
CA GLY A 87 -4.32 -3.52 -6.74
C GLY A 87 -3.60 -4.56 -5.88
N ARG A 88 -4.33 -5.62 -5.55
CA ARG A 88 -3.81 -6.79 -4.82
C ARG A 88 -4.23 -8.08 -5.51
N LEU A 89 -3.28 -9.00 -5.65
CA LEU A 89 -3.52 -10.37 -6.10
C LEU A 89 -3.61 -11.27 -4.86
N ARG A 90 -4.82 -11.75 -4.57
CA ARG A 90 -5.03 -12.73 -3.49
C ARG A 90 -4.65 -14.13 -3.96
N LYS A 91 -4.45 -15.04 -3.00
CA LYS A 91 -4.21 -16.46 -3.25
C LYS A 91 -5.17 -17.07 -4.30
N ALA A 92 -6.47 -16.78 -4.19
CA ALA A 92 -7.46 -17.27 -5.15
C ALA A 92 -7.21 -16.79 -6.60
N SER A 93 -6.81 -15.52 -6.79
CA SER A 93 -6.43 -15.00 -8.11
C SER A 93 -5.16 -15.67 -8.65
N LEU A 94 -4.19 -15.93 -7.77
CA LEU A 94 -2.91 -16.55 -8.13
C LEU A 94 -3.05 -18.05 -8.49
N GLU A 95 -4.02 -18.73 -7.89
CA GLU A 95 -4.33 -20.14 -8.17
C GLU A 95 -5.23 -20.33 -9.41
N GLY A 96 -5.78 -19.23 -9.96
CA GLY A 96 -6.67 -19.23 -11.11
C GLY A 96 -5.95 -19.40 -12.47
N ASP A 97 -6.48 -18.73 -13.49
CA ASP A 97 -5.91 -18.79 -14.84
C ASP A 97 -4.54 -18.12 -14.89
N GLN A 98 -3.51 -18.95 -15.09
CA GLN A 98 -2.11 -18.54 -15.10
C GLN A 98 -1.70 -17.74 -16.35
N THR A 99 -2.56 -17.69 -17.38
CA THR A 99 -2.31 -16.93 -18.61
C THR A 99 -2.78 -15.48 -18.51
N LEU A 100 -3.60 -15.14 -17.51
CA LEU A 100 -4.05 -13.78 -17.29
C LEU A 100 -2.91 -12.87 -16.84
N THR A 101 -3.05 -11.58 -17.15
CA THR A 101 -2.20 -10.54 -16.61
C THR A 101 -2.64 -10.13 -15.20
N ALA A 102 -1.72 -9.57 -14.43
CA ALA A 102 -1.99 -9.01 -13.12
C ALA A 102 -3.12 -7.98 -13.16
N ALA A 103 -3.16 -7.13 -14.19
CA ALA A 103 -4.23 -6.14 -14.39
C ALA A 103 -5.63 -6.77 -14.47
N ALA A 104 -5.76 -7.93 -15.11
CA ALA A 104 -7.05 -8.60 -15.31
C ALA A 104 -7.50 -9.38 -14.07
N ALA A 105 -6.56 -9.88 -13.26
CA ALA A 105 -6.86 -10.76 -12.13
C ALA A 105 -6.80 -10.07 -10.76
N MET A 106 -6.27 -8.84 -10.68
CA MET A 106 -6.15 -8.09 -9.43
C MET A 106 -7.50 -7.61 -8.91
N GLU A 107 -7.57 -7.50 -7.59
CA GLU A 107 -8.59 -6.68 -6.95
C GLU A 107 -8.10 -5.22 -6.89
N PRO A 108 -8.81 -4.27 -7.50
CA PRO A 108 -8.38 -2.87 -7.52
C PRO A 108 -8.59 -2.21 -6.16
N GLY A 109 -7.71 -1.25 -5.82
CA GLY A 109 -7.90 -0.35 -4.69
C GLY A 109 -8.02 -1.03 -3.32
N PRO A 110 -6.99 -1.79 -2.88
CA PRO A 110 -6.96 -2.32 -1.53
C PRO A 110 -7.06 -1.18 -0.51
N SER A 111 -7.65 -1.49 0.65
CA SER A 111 -7.67 -0.55 1.77
C SER A 111 -6.24 -0.23 2.20
N THR A 112 -5.94 1.05 2.36
CA THR A 112 -4.62 1.57 2.74
C THR A 112 -4.74 2.40 4.01
N THR A 113 -3.65 2.44 4.76
CA THR A 113 -3.52 3.25 5.98
C THR A 113 -2.35 4.20 5.81
N ARG A 114 -2.43 5.36 6.44
CA ARG A 114 -1.31 6.30 6.44
C ARG A 114 -0.16 5.79 7.32
N PRO A 115 1.10 6.09 6.96
CA PRO A 115 2.27 5.61 7.69
C PRO A 115 2.43 6.21 9.09
N ASP A 116 1.90 7.42 9.30
CA ASP A 116 2.01 8.21 10.54
C ASP A 116 0.98 7.81 11.61
N ILE A 117 0.21 6.74 11.40
CA ILE A 117 -0.70 6.24 12.43
C ILE A 117 0.09 5.63 13.62
N PRO A 118 -0.29 5.90 14.87
CA PRO A 118 0.30 5.22 16.02
C PRO A 118 0.03 3.70 16.00
N PRO A 119 1.00 2.85 16.36
CA PRO A 119 0.87 1.39 16.38
C PRO A 119 -0.35 0.88 17.15
N ALA A 120 -0.61 1.43 18.34
CA ALA A 120 -1.75 1.03 19.16
C ALA A 120 -3.11 1.34 18.50
N GLU A 121 -3.21 2.48 17.81
CA GLU A 121 -4.41 2.83 17.04
C GLU A 121 -4.58 1.88 15.84
N LEU A 122 -3.49 1.58 15.14
CA LEU A 122 -3.51 0.64 14.01
C LEU A 122 -3.93 -0.76 14.46
N LEU A 123 -3.40 -1.25 15.58
CA LEU A 123 -3.77 -2.54 16.17
C LEU A 123 -5.26 -2.60 16.47
N GLY A 124 -5.82 -1.56 17.09
CA GLY A 124 -7.26 -1.45 17.34
C GLY A 124 -8.11 -1.49 16.06
N LYS A 125 -7.67 -0.80 14.99
CA LYS A 125 -8.33 -0.85 13.68
C LYS A 125 -8.28 -2.25 13.07
N LEU A 126 -7.15 -2.92 13.14
CA LEU A 126 -6.97 -4.27 12.61
C LEU A 126 -7.84 -5.29 13.35
N HIS A 127 -7.93 -5.24 14.68
CA HIS A 127 -8.84 -6.10 15.44
C HIS A 127 -10.31 -5.84 15.08
N LYS A 128 -10.73 -4.58 15.03
CA LYS A 128 -12.13 -4.23 14.73
C LYS A 128 -12.56 -4.70 13.33
N ALA A 129 -11.64 -4.68 12.37
CA ALA A 129 -11.89 -5.11 11.00
C ALA A 129 -11.61 -6.60 10.74
N ASP A 130 -11.18 -7.35 11.76
CA ASP A 130 -10.67 -8.73 11.65
C ASP A 130 -9.62 -8.91 10.55
N LEU A 131 -8.68 -7.95 10.47
CA LEU A 131 -7.60 -7.94 9.50
C LEU A 131 -6.27 -8.33 10.18
N THR A 132 -5.47 -9.09 9.46
CA THR A 132 -4.14 -9.54 9.91
C THR A 132 -3.01 -8.63 9.45
N THR A 133 -3.27 -7.75 8.49
CA THR A 133 -2.26 -6.88 7.87
C THR A 133 -2.84 -5.53 7.49
N ALA A 134 -2.00 -4.49 7.54
CA ALA A 134 -2.29 -3.15 7.05
C ALA A 134 -1.30 -2.77 5.95
N VAL A 135 -1.81 -2.20 4.85
CA VAL A 135 -0.97 -1.68 3.77
C VAL A 135 -0.72 -0.21 4.02
N LEU A 136 0.54 0.20 4.05
CA LEU A 136 0.93 1.59 4.24
C LEU A 136 1.21 2.25 2.90
N THR A 137 0.58 3.40 2.68
CA THR A 137 0.85 4.24 1.50
C THR A 137 1.00 5.69 1.88
N ASN A 138 1.84 6.42 1.15
CA ASN A 138 1.95 7.86 1.26
C ASN A 138 0.71 8.58 0.65
N PRO A 139 0.57 9.91 0.75
CA PRO A 139 -0.54 10.67 0.18
C PRO A 139 -0.71 10.50 -1.33
N GLU A 140 0.38 10.26 -2.06
CA GLU A 140 0.40 9.98 -3.50
C GLU A 140 -0.04 8.56 -3.83
N GLY A 141 -0.25 7.69 -2.83
CA GLY A 141 -0.66 6.30 -3.00
C GLY A 141 0.49 5.36 -3.35
N LYS A 142 1.74 5.79 -3.19
CA LYS A 142 2.91 4.92 -3.32
C LYS A 142 2.95 3.92 -2.17
N LEU A 143 3.22 2.66 -2.51
CA LEU A 143 3.38 1.60 -1.53
C LEU A 143 4.62 1.90 -0.69
N LEU A 144 4.42 2.09 0.61
CA LEU A 144 5.51 2.23 1.56
C LEU A 144 5.86 0.88 2.17
N GLY A 145 4.87 0.05 2.50
CA GLY A 145 5.12 -1.27 3.06
C GLY A 145 3.87 -1.93 3.63
N LEU A 146 4.08 -3.00 4.39
CA LEU A 146 3.04 -3.79 5.04
C LEU A 146 3.36 -3.94 6.52
N VAL A 147 2.38 -3.70 7.38
CA VAL A 147 2.49 -4.00 8.82
C VAL A 147 1.63 -5.22 9.12
N ARG A 148 2.16 -6.19 9.87
CA ARG A 148 1.37 -7.33 10.36
C ARG A 148 0.80 -7.00 11.73
N ARG A 149 -0.40 -7.52 12.01
CA ARG A 149 -1.01 -7.41 13.34
C ARG A 149 -0.11 -8.00 14.43
N SER A 150 0.54 -9.14 14.15
CA SER A 150 1.48 -9.77 15.09
C SER A 150 2.65 -8.85 15.44
N ASP A 151 3.19 -8.11 14.48
CA ASP A 151 4.32 -7.20 14.71
C ASP A 151 3.91 -6.01 15.62
N LEU A 152 2.62 -5.66 15.64
CA LEU A 152 2.05 -4.64 16.52
C LEU A 152 1.71 -5.19 17.91
N GLU A 153 1.38 -6.49 18.02
CA GLU A 153 1.10 -7.17 19.28
C GLU A 153 2.40 -7.47 20.06
N ASP A 154 3.52 -7.64 19.36
CA ASP A 154 4.84 -7.94 19.91
C ASP A 154 5.68 -6.68 20.26
N SER A 155 5.19 -5.48 19.95
CA SER A 155 5.89 -4.19 20.09
C SER A 155 5.66 -3.47 21.43
#